data_AF-A0A2S8G8U7-F1
#
_entry.id   AF-A0A2S8G8U7-F1
#
_cell.length_a   1.000
_cell.length_b   1.000
_cell.length_c   1.000
_cell.angle_alpha   90.00
_cell.angle_beta   90.00
_cell.angle_gamma   90.00
#
_symmetry.space_group_name_H-M   'P 1'
#
loop_
_entity.id
_entity.type
_entity.pdbx_description
1 polymer ?
#
loop_
_entity_poly.entity_id
_entity_poly.type
_entity_poly.pdbx_seq_one_letter_code
_entity_poly.pdbx_strand_id
1 'polypeptide(L)'
;MVCLVPLWAWLPLSISAVYLGTPSDPISEWMGMGINLLWLWLSAAAGSSRNSPLRIAAALLLTIPLGYLTILLGPHYRYIGFDLQLIWGGIYMVANLGLGFFAWRIIPVGRFRIFAGLSVGYLLGSFLFLIGAVPLGAVGSIVGYLAVKKTLPNAET
;
A
#
# COMPACT_ATOMS: atom_id res chain seq x y z
N MET A 1 9.27 10.22 -12.54
CA MET A 1 9.52 9.79 -11.14
C MET A 1 8.57 10.45 -10.14
N VAL A 2 8.21 11.73 -10.28
CA VAL A 2 7.20 12.39 -9.40
C VAL A 2 5.89 11.61 -9.28
N CYS A 3 5.47 10.89 -10.33
CA CYS A 3 4.30 10.03 -10.30
C CYS A 3 4.36 8.86 -9.30
N LEU A 4 5.55 8.51 -8.79
CA LEU A 4 5.75 7.44 -7.80
C LEU A 4 5.64 7.94 -6.36
N VAL A 5 5.60 9.25 -6.12
CA VAL A 5 5.52 9.84 -4.78
C VAL A 5 4.39 9.26 -3.92
N PRO A 6 3.16 9.03 -4.44
CA PRO A 6 2.10 8.41 -3.64
C PRO A 6 2.47 6.99 -3.15
N LEU A 7 3.19 6.21 -3.96
CA LEU A 7 3.67 4.88 -3.58
C LEU A 7 4.80 4.97 -2.54
N TRP A 8 5.67 5.98 -2.65
CA TRP A 8 6.76 6.18 -1.69
C TRP A 8 6.27 6.76 -0.37
N ALA A 9 5.19 7.54 -0.37
CA ALA A 9 4.50 7.95 0.85
C ALA A 9 3.77 6.77 1.51
N TRP A 10 3.24 5.86 0.70
CA TRP A 10 2.57 4.65 1.19
C TRP A 10 3.51 3.68 1.92
N LEU A 11 4.74 3.49 1.44
CA LEU A 11 5.73 2.57 2.04
C LEU A 11 5.98 2.79 3.55
N PRO A 12 6.40 3.99 4.02
CA PRO A 12 6.66 4.23 5.45
C PRO A 12 5.38 4.22 6.29
N LEU A 13 4.24 4.65 5.73
CA LEU A 13 2.94 4.58 6.42
C LEU A 13 2.54 3.13 6.68
N SER A 14 2.65 2.29 5.64
CA SER A 14 2.37 0.87 5.71
C SER A 14 3.24 0.17 6.76
N ILE A 15 4.55 0.43 6.74
CA ILE A 15 5.49 -0.20 7.68
C ILE A 15 5.25 0.26 9.12
N SER A 16 5.02 1.56 9.33
CA SER A 16 4.77 2.12 10.67
C SER A 16 3.55 1.48 11.33
N ALA A 17 2.49 1.21 10.56
CA ALA A 17 1.28 0.63 11.12
C ALA A 17 1.38 -0.86 11.43
N VAL A 18 2.20 -1.60 10.70
CA VAL A 18 2.50 -3.00 11.06
C VAL A 18 3.30 -3.01 12.35
N TYR A 19 4.37 -2.22 12.44
CA TYR A 19 5.24 -2.20 13.60
C TYR A 19 4.55 -1.71 14.88
N LEU A 20 3.69 -0.69 14.77
CA LEU A 20 2.94 -0.15 15.92
C LEU A 20 1.71 -1.00 16.29
N GLY A 21 1.35 -1.96 15.43
CA GLY A 21 0.05 -2.63 15.48
C GLY A 21 0.05 -4.13 15.68
N THR A 22 1.13 -4.78 15.27
CA THR A 22 1.29 -6.23 15.34
C THR A 22 2.22 -6.62 16.49
N PRO A 23 2.02 -7.78 17.12
CA PRO A 23 3.02 -8.35 18.01
C PRO A 23 4.39 -8.39 17.33
N SER A 24 5.45 -8.25 18.13
CA SER A 24 6.85 -8.29 17.66
C SER A 24 7.31 -9.68 17.19
N ASP A 25 6.39 -10.57 16.83
CA ASP A 25 6.70 -11.83 16.21
C ASP A 25 6.74 -11.68 14.68
N PRO A 26 7.73 -12.28 13.99
CA PRO A 26 7.90 -12.09 12.55
C PRO A 26 6.70 -12.52 11.70
N ILE A 27 5.89 -13.48 12.16
CA ILE A 27 4.76 -14.01 11.38
C ILE A 27 3.63 -12.97 11.37
N SER A 28 3.33 -12.38 12.51
CA SER A 28 2.33 -11.31 12.63
C SER A 28 2.73 -10.06 11.84
N GLU A 29 4.00 -9.67 11.88
CA GLU A 29 4.53 -8.59 11.05
C GLU A 29 4.36 -8.89 9.55
N TRP A 30 4.69 -10.12 9.13
CA TRP A 30 4.51 -10.59 7.76
C TRP A 30 3.06 -10.54 7.30
N MET A 31 2.14 -10.99 8.14
CA MET A 31 0.70 -10.92 7.87
C MET A 31 0.23 -9.47 7.76
N GLY A 32 0.68 -8.58 8.65
CA GLY A 32 0.38 -7.15 8.60
C GLY A 32 0.86 -6.49 7.31
N MET A 33 2.11 -6.76 6.90
CA MET A 33 2.66 -6.24 5.64
C MET A 33 1.88 -6.76 4.43
N GLY A 34 1.54 -8.05 4.41
CA GLY A 34 0.72 -8.67 3.37
C GLY A 34 -0.67 -8.02 3.26
N ILE A 35 -1.32 -7.75 4.40
CA ILE A 35 -2.61 -7.05 4.44
C ILE A 35 -2.48 -5.65 3.86
N ASN A 36 -1.48 -4.87 4.27
CA ASN A 36 -1.29 -3.53 3.71
C ASN A 36 -1.09 -3.58 2.18
N LEU A 37 -0.36 -4.57 1.68
CA LEU A 37 -0.20 -4.73 0.23
C LEU A 37 -1.54 -5.02 -0.47
N LEU A 38 -2.40 -5.84 0.13
CA LEU A 38 -3.77 -6.06 -0.37
C LEU A 38 -4.59 -4.76 -0.38
N TRP A 39 -4.46 -3.93 0.64
CA TRP A 39 -5.09 -2.60 0.70
C TRP A 39 -4.66 -1.71 -0.47
N LEU A 40 -3.36 -1.68 -0.76
CA LEU A 40 -2.81 -0.91 -1.87
C LEU A 40 -3.42 -1.37 -3.20
N TRP A 41 -3.51 -2.68 -3.43
CA TRP A 41 -4.05 -3.26 -4.66
C TRP A 41 -5.56 -3.10 -4.80
N LEU A 42 -6.34 -3.26 -3.72
CA LEU A 42 -7.78 -3.04 -3.74
C LEU A 42 -8.13 -1.59 -4.03
N SER A 43 -7.38 -0.66 -3.44
CA SER A 43 -7.57 0.75 -3.72
C SER A 43 -7.12 1.13 -5.14
N ALA A 44 -6.06 0.51 -5.64
CA ALA A 44 -5.66 0.65 -7.04
C ALA A 44 -6.76 0.15 -8.00
N ALA A 45 -7.41 -0.98 -7.68
CA ALA A 45 -8.55 -1.49 -8.42
C ALA A 45 -9.74 -0.52 -8.38
N ALA A 46 -10.03 0.09 -7.22
CA ALA A 46 -11.03 1.16 -7.08
C ALA A 46 -10.68 2.35 -7.99
N GLY A 47 -9.40 2.76 -7.99
CA GLY A 47 -8.86 3.82 -8.84
C GLY A 47 -8.96 3.52 -10.34
N SER A 48 -8.94 2.24 -10.73
CA SER A 48 -9.08 1.80 -12.12
C SER A 48 -10.50 1.89 -12.66
N SER A 49 -11.51 1.88 -11.79
CA SER A 49 -12.90 1.92 -12.19
C SER A 49 -13.24 3.26 -12.87
N ARG A 50 -13.84 3.20 -14.06
CA ARG A 50 -14.35 4.38 -14.78
C ARG A 50 -15.57 4.92 -14.03
N ASN A 51 -15.34 5.90 -13.15
CA ASN A 51 -16.32 6.82 -12.53
C ASN A 51 -17.70 6.23 -12.18
N SER A 52 -17.76 4.97 -11.76
CA SER A 52 -18.97 4.43 -11.14
C SER A 52 -18.79 4.57 -9.63
N PRO A 53 -19.42 5.58 -8.99
CA PRO A 53 -19.36 5.74 -7.54
C PRO A 53 -19.78 4.46 -6.80
N LEU A 54 -20.63 3.63 -7.42
CA LEU A 54 -21.01 2.31 -6.91
C LEU A 54 -19.85 1.30 -6.86
N ARG A 55 -18.98 1.28 -7.87
CA ARG A 55 -17.80 0.39 -7.90
C ARG A 55 -16.68 0.89 -7.00
N ILE A 56 -16.55 2.21 -6.87
CA ILE A 56 -15.63 2.84 -5.91
C ILE A 56 -16.12 2.52 -4.49
N ALA A 57 -17.41 2.69 -4.21
CA ALA A 57 -18.02 2.33 -2.94
C ALA A 57 -17.88 0.82 -2.65
N ALA A 58 -18.13 -0.06 -3.62
CA ALA A 58 -17.95 -1.51 -3.45
C ALA A 58 -16.48 -1.89 -3.16
N ALA A 59 -15.51 -1.29 -3.85
CA ALA A 59 -14.09 -1.52 -3.58
C ALA A 59 -13.67 -0.96 -2.20
N LEU A 60 -14.20 0.19 -1.78
CA LEU A 60 -14.01 0.73 -0.43
C LEU A 60 -14.74 -0.10 0.64
N LEU A 61 -15.93 -0.65 0.34
CA LEU A 61 -16.65 -1.54 1.24
C LEU A 61 -15.92 -2.87 1.42
N LEU A 62 -15.22 -3.39 0.40
CA LEU A 62 -14.34 -4.56 0.52
C LEU A 62 -13.09 -4.28 1.37
N THR A 63 -12.70 -3.02 1.51
CA THR A 63 -11.60 -2.62 2.39
C THR A 63 -12.02 -2.55 3.86
N ILE A 64 -13.32 -2.44 4.17
CA ILE A 64 -13.83 -2.46 5.55
C ILE A 64 -13.60 -3.82 6.23
N PRO A 65 -13.93 -4.99 5.65
CA PRO A 65 -13.60 -6.29 6.23
C PRO A 65 -12.12 -6.51 6.44
N LEU A 66 -11.27 -6.04 5.52
CA LEU A 66 -9.81 -6.11 5.70
C LEU A 66 -9.33 -5.19 6.81
N GLY A 67 -10.02 -4.08 7.06
CA GLY A 67 -9.66 -3.14 8.12
C GLY A 67 -10.10 -3.65 9.47
N TYR A 68 -11.28 -4.24 9.49
CA TYR A 68 -11.74 -5.04 10.61
C TYR A 68 -10.79 -6.21 10.87
N LEU A 69 -10.24 -6.86 9.84
CA LEU A 69 -9.19 -7.87 9.98
C LEU A 69 -7.90 -7.29 10.59
N THR A 70 -7.47 -6.10 10.18
CA THR A 70 -6.32 -5.38 10.77
C THR A 70 -6.57 -5.03 12.24
N ILE A 71 -7.80 -4.65 12.61
CA ILE A 71 -8.22 -4.37 13.98
C ILE A 71 -8.29 -5.67 14.81
N LEU A 72 -8.82 -6.76 14.23
CA LEU A 72 -8.95 -8.07 14.89
C LEU A 72 -7.61 -8.79 15.07
N LEU A 73 -6.71 -8.69 14.09
CA LEU A 73 -5.32 -9.18 14.16
C LEU A 73 -4.42 -8.27 15.01
N GLY A 74 -4.96 -7.14 15.46
CA GLY A 74 -4.33 -6.25 16.43
C GLY A 74 -4.87 -6.41 17.85
N PRO A 75 -4.65 -7.53 18.56
CA PRO A 75 -4.71 -7.52 20.02
C PRO A 75 -3.70 -6.51 20.65
N HIS A 76 -2.83 -5.87 19.87
CA HIS A 76 -1.67 -5.12 20.37
C HIS A 76 -1.52 -3.66 19.92
N TYR A 77 -2.50 -3.08 19.22
CA TYR A 77 -2.66 -1.61 19.18
C TYR A 77 -2.96 -1.01 20.58
N ARG A 78 -2.98 -1.83 21.64
CA ARG A 78 -3.25 -1.51 23.04
C ARG A 78 -2.22 -0.58 23.71
N TYR A 79 -1.11 -0.25 23.06
CA TYR A 79 0.01 0.45 23.69
C TYR A 79 -0.03 1.98 23.69
N ILE A 80 -1.17 2.59 23.35
CA ILE A 80 -1.42 3.99 23.66
C ILE A 80 -2.85 4.07 24.18
N GLY A 81 -2.99 4.31 25.48
CA GLY A 81 -4.29 4.39 26.14
C GLY A 81 -5.23 5.39 25.46
N PHE A 82 -6.54 5.12 25.62
CA PHE A 82 -7.73 5.86 25.19
C PHE A 82 -8.43 5.44 23.89
N ASP A 83 -9.76 5.57 23.94
CA ASP A 83 -10.83 5.47 22.93
C ASP A 83 -10.58 6.07 21.53
N LEU A 84 -9.40 6.63 21.25
CA LEU A 84 -9.02 7.22 19.96
C LEU A 84 -8.56 6.20 18.91
N GLN A 85 -8.47 4.91 19.25
CA GLN A 85 -8.04 3.84 18.33
C GLN A 85 -8.90 3.73 17.07
N LEU A 86 -10.22 3.87 17.21
CA LEU A 86 -11.12 3.79 16.05
C LEU A 86 -10.90 4.96 15.08
N ILE A 87 -10.61 6.14 15.63
CA ILE A 87 -10.39 7.37 14.85
C ILE A 87 -9.04 7.31 14.14
N TRP A 88 -7.95 7.00 14.84
CA TRP A 88 -6.62 6.90 14.21
C TRP A 88 -6.49 5.70 13.27
N GLY A 89 -7.09 4.56 13.63
CA GLY A 89 -7.19 3.40 12.74
C GLY A 89 -7.98 3.73 11.48
N GLY A 90 -9.11 4.45 11.62
CA GLY A 90 -9.90 4.94 10.50
C GLY A 90 -9.12 5.92 9.60
N ILE A 91 -8.42 6.89 10.19
CA ILE A 91 -7.58 7.84 9.44
C ILE A 91 -6.46 7.11 8.70
N TYR A 92 -5.78 6.16 9.35
CA TYR A 92 -4.74 5.33 8.75
C TYR A 92 -5.26 4.53 7.55
N MET A 93 -6.42 3.89 7.72
CA MET A 93 -7.09 3.15 6.66
C MET A 93 -7.42 4.05 5.48
N VAL A 94 -8.08 5.18 5.74
CA VAL A 94 -8.45 6.15 4.70
C VAL A 94 -7.21 6.70 3.99
N ALA A 95 -6.11 6.95 4.70
CA ALA A 95 -4.86 7.40 4.12
C ALA A 95 -4.23 6.33 3.21
N ASN A 96 -4.18 5.06 3.63
CA ASN A 96 -3.66 3.96 2.82
C ASN A 96 -4.48 3.73 1.55
N LEU A 97 -5.81 3.77 1.68
CA LEU A 97 -6.71 3.69 0.54
C LEU A 97 -6.53 4.89 -0.37
N GLY A 98 -6.55 6.10 0.16
CA GLY A 98 -6.35 7.31 -0.62
C GLY A 98 -5.07 7.22 -1.45
N LEU A 99 -3.96 6.82 -0.85
CA LEU A 99 -2.68 6.70 -1.54
C LEU A 99 -2.68 5.65 -2.65
N GLY A 100 -3.30 4.48 -2.46
CA GLY A 100 -3.43 3.48 -3.54
C GLY A 100 -4.32 3.95 -4.71
N PHE A 101 -5.42 4.64 -4.39
CA PHE A 101 -6.34 5.21 -5.37
C PHE A 101 -5.66 6.31 -6.20
N PHE A 102 -5.00 7.26 -5.51
CA PHE A 102 -4.28 8.34 -6.15
C PHE A 102 -3.05 7.84 -6.91
N ALA A 103 -2.30 6.88 -6.38
CA ALA A 103 -1.18 6.24 -7.08
C ALA A 103 -1.65 5.67 -8.42
N TRP A 104 -2.78 4.97 -8.45
CA TRP A 104 -3.32 4.43 -9.69
C TRP A 104 -3.73 5.52 -10.69
N ARG A 105 -4.27 6.65 -10.22
CA ARG A 105 -4.68 7.76 -11.10
C ARG A 105 -3.50 8.58 -11.62
N ILE A 106 -2.47 8.77 -10.81
CA ILE A 106 -1.30 9.62 -11.12
C ILE A 106 -0.26 8.87 -11.95
N ILE A 107 -0.05 7.57 -11.69
CA ILE A 107 0.94 6.79 -12.44
C ILE A 107 0.43 6.64 -13.89
N PRO A 108 1.24 7.00 -14.91
CA PRO A 108 0.83 6.87 -16.31
C PRO A 108 0.93 5.41 -16.77
N VAL A 109 1.01 5.16 -18.09
CA VAL A 109 1.07 3.83 -18.72
C VAL A 109 1.96 2.85 -17.94
N GLY A 110 1.60 1.56 -17.94
CA GLY A 110 2.39 0.49 -17.32
C GLY A 110 2.25 0.36 -15.79
N ARG A 111 1.20 0.96 -15.20
CA ARG A 111 0.85 0.93 -13.76
C ARG A 111 1.03 -0.45 -13.11
N PHE A 112 0.52 -1.50 -13.73
CA PHE A 112 0.61 -2.87 -13.23
C PHE A 112 2.05 -3.32 -12.99
N ARG A 113 2.97 -3.04 -13.92
CA ARG A 113 4.39 -3.42 -13.79
C ARG A 113 5.08 -2.64 -12.67
N ILE A 114 4.70 -1.38 -12.48
CA ILE A 114 5.23 -0.51 -11.41
C ILE A 114 4.76 -1.00 -10.04
N PHE A 115 3.46 -1.27 -9.90
CA PHE A 115 2.90 -1.84 -8.66
C PHE A 115 3.43 -3.24 -8.37
N ALA A 116 3.63 -4.08 -9.40
CA ALA A 116 4.25 -5.39 -9.25
C ALA A 116 5.71 -5.27 -8.78
N GLY A 117 6.49 -4.39 -9.38
CA GLY A 117 7.86 -4.10 -8.95
C GLY A 117 7.92 -3.63 -7.49
N LEU A 118 7.04 -2.71 -7.10
CA LEU A 118 6.92 -2.28 -5.70
C LEU A 118 6.55 -3.45 -4.79
N SER A 119 5.58 -4.27 -5.17
CA SER A 119 5.10 -5.42 -4.38
C SER A 119 6.22 -6.42 -4.12
N VAL A 120 7.01 -6.75 -5.15
CA VAL A 120 8.17 -7.64 -5.03
C VAL A 120 9.23 -7.03 -4.13
N GLY A 121 9.59 -5.76 -4.35
CA GLY A 121 10.58 -5.07 -3.52
C GLY A 121 10.15 -4.94 -2.06
N TYR A 122 8.87 -4.67 -1.83
CA TYR A 122 8.27 -4.57 -0.51
C TYR A 122 8.28 -5.91 0.22
N LEU A 123 7.86 -7.01 -0.42
CA LEU A 123 7.91 -8.35 0.17
C LEU A 123 9.35 -8.83 0.42
N LEU A 124 10.26 -8.62 -0.53
CA LEU A 124 11.69 -8.95 -0.35
C LEU A 124 12.32 -8.15 0.78
N GLY A 125 11.97 -6.86 0.89
CA GLY A 125 12.44 -6.04 1.99
C GLY A 125 11.84 -6.43 3.33
N SER A 126 10.60 -6.92 3.37
CA SER A 126 10.02 -7.51 4.57
C SER A 126 10.71 -8.83 4.98
N PHE A 127 11.28 -9.59 4.04
CA PHE A 127 12.08 -10.80 4.35
C PHE A 127 13.43 -10.45 4.98
N LEU A 128 13.99 -9.30 4.62
CA LEU A 128 15.30 -8.81 5.08
C LEU A 128 15.19 -7.88 6.30
N PHE A 129 14.05 -7.88 7.01
CA PHE A 129 13.68 -6.96 8.09
C PHE A 129 13.42 -5.50 7.66
N LEU A 130 12.77 -4.72 8.54
CA LEU A 130 12.22 -3.36 8.35
C LEU A 130 13.10 -2.39 7.54
N ILE A 131 14.41 -2.43 7.72
CA ILE A 131 15.37 -1.53 7.05
C ILE A 131 15.35 -1.76 5.53
N GLY A 132 15.00 -2.96 5.06
CA GLY A 132 14.92 -3.31 3.65
C GLY A 132 13.62 -2.90 2.96
N ALA A 133 12.49 -2.88 3.66
CA ALA A 133 11.16 -2.74 3.03
C ALA A 133 10.92 -1.38 2.34
N VAL A 134 11.34 -0.27 2.96
CA VAL A 134 11.28 1.07 2.33
C VAL A 134 12.21 1.16 1.12
N PRO A 135 13.53 0.94 1.24
CA PRO A 135 14.43 1.11 0.11
C PRO A 135 14.16 0.08 -1.01
N LEU A 136 13.85 -1.18 -0.68
CA LEU A 136 13.58 -2.20 -1.71
C LEU A 136 12.23 -2.00 -2.38
N GLY A 137 11.19 -1.57 -1.64
CA GLY A 137 9.92 -1.16 -2.25
C GLY A 137 10.08 0.02 -3.21
N ALA A 138 10.88 1.02 -2.83
CA ALA A 138 11.20 2.16 -3.69
C ALA A 138 11.98 1.73 -4.94
N VAL A 139 13.06 0.95 -4.77
CA VAL A 139 13.86 0.39 -5.87
C VAL A 139 12.99 -0.44 -6.82
N GLY A 140 12.14 -1.32 -6.29
CA GLY A 140 11.24 -2.14 -7.09
C GLY A 140 10.28 -1.30 -7.94
N SER A 141 9.72 -0.23 -7.38
CA SER A 141 8.87 0.71 -8.12
C SER A 141 9.62 1.47 -9.21
N ILE A 142 10.88 1.84 -8.96
CA ILE A 142 11.77 2.52 -9.93
C ILE A 142 12.13 1.57 -11.07
N VAL A 143 12.52 0.34 -10.77
CA VAL A 143 12.83 -0.68 -11.78
C VAL A 143 11.60 -0.95 -12.65
N GLY A 144 10.42 -1.11 -12.05
CA GLY A 144 9.16 -1.24 -12.78
C GLY A 144 8.88 -0.05 -13.69
N TYR A 145 9.12 1.18 -13.21
CA TYR A 145 8.96 2.40 -14.00
C TYR A 145 9.92 2.48 -15.19
N LEU A 146 11.20 2.14 -14.97
CA LEU A 146 12.21 2.11 -16.03
C LEU A 146 11.91 1.03 -17.07
N ALA A 147 11.45 -0.15 -16.65
CA ALA A 147 11.06 -1.23 -17.56
C ALA A 147 9.89 -0.81 -18.45
N VAL A 148 8.90 -0.11 -17.89
CA VAL A 148 7.78 0.45 -18.67
C VAL A 148 8.27 1.52 -19.65
N LYS A 149 9.10 2.46 -19.19
CA LYS A 149 9.62 3.54 -20.04
C LYS A 149 10.38 2.99 -21.25
N LYS A 150 11.18 1.93 -21.06
CA LYS A 150 11.91 1.26 -22.16
C LYS A 150 11.00 0.60 -23.19
N THR A 151 9.79 0.20 -22.80
CA THR A 151 8.84 -0.50 -23.70
C THR A 151 7.87 0.42 -24.43
N LEU A 152 7.86 1.72 -24.12
CA LEU A 152 7.09 2.69 -24.87
C LEU A 152 7.90 3.10 -26.11
N PRO A 153 7.29 3.17 -27.31
CA PRO A 153 7.95 3.80 -28.44
C PRO A 153 8.33 5.21 -28.00
N ASN A 154 9.57 5.63 -28.27
CA ASN A 154 10.05 6.99 -28.02
C ASN A 154 9.22 7.95 -28.89
N ALA A 155 8.03 8.32 -28.43
CA ALA A 155 7.30 9.45 -28.96
C ALA A 155 7.95 10.70 -28.38
N GLU A 156 8.97 11.15 -29.13
CA GLU A 156 9.42 12.53 -29.31
C GLU A 156 10.02 13.23 -28.06
N THR A 157 11.34 13.41 -28.14
CA THR A 157 12.11 14.53 -27.55
C THR A 157 11.54 15.87 -27.92
#